data_AF-A0A239JPD6-F1
#
_entry.id   AF-A0A239JPD6-F1
#
_cell.length_a   1.000
_cell.length_b   1.000
_cell.length_c   1.000
_cell.angle_alpha   90.00
_cell.angle_beta   90.00
_cell.angle_gamma   90.00
#
_symmetry.space_group_name_H-M   'P 1'
#
loop_
_entity.id
_entity.type
_entity.pdbx_description
1 polymer ?
#
loop_
_entity_poly.entity_id
_entity_poly.type
_entity_poly.pdbx_seq_one_letter_code
_entity_poly.pdbx_strand_id
1 'polypeptide(L)'
;MPLSGLRQDIIYSTPELLVCVYPSLQLLVIQANGFVPSAVYREGLTRATDTAIEQRLLYWLVNNKAGGIITPADQIWANEEHAPYLGSHSCIRKMAFIEPGDLHSKLILEDMMDKARDIYPFAMQFFEEVQDALEWFTDTSSISFHQHFSTGFH
;
A
#
# COMPACT_ATOMS: atom_id res chain seq x y z
N MET A 1 -17.73 1.88 1.30
CA MET A 1 -17.95 0.90 2.40
C MET A 1 -17.01 1.25 3.55
N PRO A 2 -17.49 1.47 4.79
CA PRO A 2 -16.60 1.81 5.91
C PRO A 2 -15.94 0.56 6.51
N LEU A 3 -14.72 0.70 7.05
CA LEU A 3 -14.03 -0.38 7.78
C LEU A 3 -14.69 -0.70 9.12
N SER A 4 -15.43 0.26 9.69
CA SER A 4 -16.13 0.10 10.97
C SER A 4 -17.12 -1.06 10.92
N GLY A 5 -16.95 -2.04 11.80
CA GLY A 5 -17.82 -3.21 11.90
C GLY A 5 -17.34 -4.44 11.12
N LEU A 6 -16.24 -4.34 10.36
CA LEU A 6 -15.60 -5.50 9.78
C LEU A 6 -14.69 -6.20 10.79
N ARG A 7 -14.56 -7.53 10.63
CA ARG A 7 -13.55 -8.27 11.37
C ARG A 7 -12.17 -7.76 10.97
N GLN A 8 -11.38 -7.44 11.98
CA GLN A 8 -9.99 -7.02 11.89
C GLN A 8 -9.13 -8.01 12.65
N ASP A 9 -8.04 -8.44 12.04
CA ASP A 9 -6.98 -9.21 12.70
C ASP A 9 -5.76 -8.28 12.90
N ILE A 10 -5.37 -8.04 14.16
CA ILE A 10 -4.24 -7.16 14.49
C ILE A 10 -2.93 -7.96 14.37
N ILE A 11 -2.00 -7.45 13.57
CA ILE A 11 -0.71 -8.08 13.31
C ILE A 11 0.40 -7.46 14.16
N TYR A 12 0.34 -6.14 14.31
CA TYR A 12 1.29 -5.36 15.10
C TYR A 12 0.60 -4.11 15.63
N SER A 13 0.86 -3.75 16.88
CA SER A 13 0.23 -2.59 17.50
C SER A 13 1.16 -1.98 18.53
N THR A 14 1.57 -0.74 18.26
CA THR A 14 2.23 0.17 19.20
C THR A 14 1.44 1.48 19.25
N PRO A 15 1.75 2.42 20.16
CA PRO A 15 1.13 3.74 20.17
C PRO A 15 1.33 4.54 18.86
N GLU A 16 2.42 4.29 18.14
CA GLU A 16 2.84 5.00 16.93
C GLU A 16 2.44 4.28 15.64
N LEU A 17 2.25 2.96 15.67
CA LEU A 17 2.00 2.17 14.48
C LEU A 17 1.01 1.03 14.72
N LEU A 18 -0.04 0.98 13.91
CA LEU A 18 -0.96 -0.14 13.82
C LEU A 18 -0.78 -0.84 12.46
N VAL A 19 -0.69 -2.16 12.49
CA VAL A 19 -0.78 -3.03 11.31
C VAL A 19 -1.90 -4.03 11.54
N CYS A 20 -2.87 -4.05 10.63
CA CYS A 20 -3.98 -4.99 10.71
C CYS A 20 -4.44 -5.46 9.33
N VAL A 21 -5.18 -6.57 9.33
CA VAL A 21 -5.78 -7.16 8.13
C VAL A 21 -7.29 -7.14 8.26
N TYR A 22 -7.96 -6.85 7.15
CA TYR A 22 -9.40 -7.04 6.95
C TYR A 22 -9.59 -8.21 5.97
N PRO A 23 -9.75 -9.46 6.45
CA PRO A 23 -9.71 -10.64 5.58
C PRO A 23 -10.81 -10.65 4.53
N SER A 24 -12.01 -10.16 4.87
CA SER A 24 -13.14 -10.06 3.93
C SER A 24 -12.86 -9.15 2.74
N LEU A 25 -11.88 -8.26 2.85
CA LEU A 25 -11.45 -7.35 1.80
C LEU A 25 -10.12 -7.75 1.18
N GLN A 26 -9.43 -8.78 1.68
CA GLN A 26 -8.03 -9.10 1.31
C GLN A 26 -7.12 -7.86 1.42
N LEU A 27 -7.36 -7.05 2.46
CA LEU A 27 -6.75 -5.75 2.67
C LEU A 27 -5.84 -5.76 3.90
N LEU A 28 -4.60 -5.31 3.71
CA LEU A 28 -3.72 -4.92 4.80
C LEU A 28 -3.80 -3.39 5.00
N VAL A 29 -3.83 -2.95 6.25
CA VAL A 29 -3.78 -1.53 6.63
C VAL A 29 -2.60 -1.30 7.55
N ILE A 30 -1.79 -0.31 7.20
CA ILE A 30 -0.79 0.30 8.08
C ILE A 30 -1.29 1.69 8.44
N GLN A 31 -1.35 2.00 9.73
CA GLN A 31 -1.73 3.32 10.21
C GLN A 31 -0.64 3.86 11.13
N ALA A 32 0.00 4.94 10.69
CA ALA A 32 0.98 5.67 11.48
C ALA A 32 0.30 6.79 12.28
N ASN A 33 0.81 7.02 13.49
CA ASN A 33 0.34 8.06 14.39
C ASN A 33 1.54 8.85 14.92
N GLY A 34 1.73 10.07 14.41
CA GLY A 34 2.88 10.90 14.73
C GLY A 34 4.22 10.30 14.27
N PHE A 35 5.26 10.53 15.07
CA PHE A 35 6.60 10.03 14.78
C PHE A 35 6.70 8.53 15.06
N VAL A 36 7.12 7.75 14.05
CA VAL A 36 7.33 6.30 14.18
C VAL A 36 8.83 6.03 14.29
N PRO A 37 9.33 5.49 15.43
CA PRO A 37 10.74 5.12 15.54
C PRO A 37 11.14 4.09 14.49
N SER A 38 12.36 4.19 13.94
CA SER A 38 12.84 3.31 12.87
C SER A 38 12.69 1.81 13.17
N ALA A 39 12.95 1.40 14.42
CA ALA A 39 12.78 0.01 14.83
C ALA A 39 11.31 -0.45 14.74
N VAL A 40 10.37 0.39 15.22
CA VAL A 40 8.93 0.15 15.15
C VAL A 40 8.46 0.11 13.69
N TYR A 41 8.94 1.06 12.88
CA TYR A 41 8.61 1.14 11.46
C TYR A 41 9.05 -0.11 10.70
N ARG A 42 10.32 -0.48 10.80
CA ARG A 42 10.88 -1.64 10.07
C ARG A 42 10.28 -2.95 10.54
N GLU A 43 10.04 -3.12 11.84
CA GLU A 43 9.39 -4.31 12.37
C GLU A 43 7.94 -4.41 11.86
N GLY A 44 7.17 -3.32 11.96
CA GLY A 44 5.80 -3.27 11.47
C GLY A 44 5.69 -3.54 9.97
N LEU A 45 6.56 -2.93 9.16
CA LEU A 45 6.59 -3.14 7.71
C LEU A 45 7.02 -4.57 7.33
N THR A 46 7.98 -5.15 8.04
CA THR A 46 8.39 -6.54 7.83
C THR A 46 7.23 -7.48 8.09
N ARG A 47 6.60 -7.36 9.28
CA ARG A 47 5.42 -8.18 9.64
C ARG A 47 4.26 -8.00 8.67
N ALA A 48 4.03 -6.77 8.21
CA ALA A 48 3.01 -6.48 7.22
C ALA A 48 3.28 -7.20 5.90
N THR A 49 4.52 -7.16 5.41
CA THR A 49 4.90 -7.83 4.15
C THR A 49 4.80 -9.34 4.26
N ASP A 50 5.35 -9.92 5.32
CA ASP A 50 5.25 -11.37 5.54
C ASP A 50 3.78 -11.81 5.58
N THR A 51 2.93 -11.06 6.31
CA THR A 51 1.49 -11.31 6.35
C THR A 51 0.83 -11.20 4.98
N ALA A 52 1.17 -10.18 4.19
CA ALA A 52 0.61 -9.99 2.85
C ALA A 52 0.99 -11.12 1.88
N ILE A 53 2.21 -11.63 1.99
CA ILE A 53 2.71 -12.76 1.20
C ILE A 53 1.99 -14.05 1.63
N GLU A 54 2.02 -14.37 2.92
CA GLU A 54 1.45 -15.60 3.49
C GLU A 54 -0.06 -15.71 3.25
N GLN A 55 -0.79 -14.62 3.47
CA GLN A 55 -2.25 -14.58 3.31
C GLN A 55 -2.67 -14.21 1.89
N ARG A 56 -1.71 -13.98 0.98
CA ARG A 56 -1.94 -13.62 -0.42
C ARG A 56 -2.88 -12.43 -0.59
N LEU A 57 -2.69 -11.41 0.25
CA LEU A 57 -3.52 -10.20 0.23
C LEU A 57 -3.37 -9.49 -1.12
N LEU A 58 -4.43 -8.79 -1.52
CA LEU A 58 -4.50 -8.11 -2.82
C LEU A 58 -4.32 -6.60 -2.69
N TYR A 59 -4.66 -6.05 -1.52
CA TYR A 59 -4.73 -4.62 -1.31
C TYR A 59 -3.91 -4.21 -0.08
N TRP A 60 -3.24 -3.06 -0.21
CA TRP A 60 -2.41 -2.48 0.83
C TRP A 60 -2.75 -1.01 1.00
N LEU A 61 -3.12 -0.59 2.21
CA LEU A 61 -3.43 0.80 2.53
C LEU A 61 -2.43 1.33 3.56
N VAL A 62 -1.74 2.41 3.21
CA VAL A 62 -0.89 3.17 4.13
C VAL A 62 -1.64 4.44 4.52
N ASN A 63 -2.00 4.56 5.80
CA ASN A 63 -2.68 5.72 6.33
C ASN A 63 -1.74 6.57 7.19
N ASN A 64 -1.26 7.68 6.62
CA ASN A 64 -0.35 8.62 7.26
C ASN A 64 -1.04 9.92 7.69
N LYS A 65 -2.37 10.00 7.62
CA LYS A 65 -3.16 11.22 7.89
C LYS A 65 -2.91 11.83 9.28
N ALA A 66 -2.54 11.00 10.26
CA ALA A 66 -2.17 11.43 11.62
C ALA A 66 -0.69 11.88 11.75
N GLY A 67 -0.03 12.23 10.64
CA GLY A 67 1.32 12.79 10.63
C GLY A 67 2.40 11.75 10.83
N GLY A 68 2.37 10.67 10.04
CA GLY A 68 3.40 9.62 10.02
C GLY A 68 4.77 10.16 9.58
N ILE A 69 5.55 10.70 10.52
CA ILE A 69 6.89 11.19 10.23
C ILE A 69 7.84 9.99 10.22
N ILE A 70 8.36 9.67 9.03
CA ILE A 70 9.32 8.59 8.79
C ILE A 70 10.67 9.20 8.45
N THR A 71 11.75 8.65 9.01
CA THR A 71 13.11 9.17 8.77
C THR A 71 13.53 8.99 7.31
N PRO A 72 14.42 9.83 6.75
CA PRO A 72 14.93 9.64 5.40
C PRO A 72 15.60 8.27 5.18
N ALA A 73 16.30 7.76 6.19
CA ALA A 73 16.94 6.44 6.12
C ALA A 73 15.91 5.31 5.98
N ASP A 74 14.75 5.44 6.62
CA ASP A 74 13.68 4.47 6.51
C ASP A 74 12.90 4.59 5.19
N GLN A 75 12.79 5.79 4.63
CA GLN A 75 12.23 5.98 3.28
C GLN A 75 13.12 5.34 2.21
N ILE A 76 14.44 5.50 2.31
CA ILE A 76 15.40 4.85 1.41
C ILE A 76 15.28 3.34 1.54
N TRP A 77 15.34 2.81 2.77
CA TRP A 77 15.18 1.38 3.03
C TRP A 77 13.85 0.82 2.48
N ALA A 78 12.74 1.56 2.68
CA ALA A 78 11.44 1.14 2.18
C ALA A 78 11.41 1.06 0.65
N ASN A 79 12.04 2.00 -0.06
CA ASN A 79 12.05 2.04 -1.52
C ASN A 79 13.05 1.05 -2.14
N GLU A 80 14.23 0.87 -1.54
CA GLU A 80 15.31 0.09 -2.14
C GLU A 80 15.28 -1.39 -1.74
N GLU A 81 14.72 -1.72 -0.58
CA GLU A 81 14.70 -3.10 -0.06
C GLU A 81 13.28 -3.62 0.08
N HIS A 82 12.43 -2.91 0.81
CA HIS A 82 11.12 -3.42 1.22
C HIS A 82 10.12 -3.51 0.06
N ALA A 83 9.95 -2.43 -0.71
CA ALA A 83 8.99 -2.38 -1.81
C ALA A 83 9.33 -3.35 -2.96
N PRO A 84 10.60 -3.51 -3.38
CA PRO A 84 10.99 -4.55 -4.33
C PRO A 84 10.70 -5.97 -3.81
N TYR A 85 10.96 -6.23 -2.53
CA TYR A 85 10.67 -7.53 -1.91
C TYR A 85 9.15 -7.81 -1.91
N LEU A 86 8.34 -6.84 -1.49
CA LEU A 86 6.88 -6.92 -1.52
C LEU A 86 6.37 -7.15 -2.95
N GLY A 87 6.83 -6.37 -3.91
CA GLY A 87 6.42 -6.48 -5.31
C GLY A 87 6.75 -7.84 -5.92
N SER A 88 7.90 -8.42 -5.57
CA SER A 88 8.36 -9.69 -6.15
C SER A 88 7.71 -10.93 -5.53
N HIS A 89 7.25 -10.85 -4.28
CA HIS A 89 6.81 -12.03 -3.51
C HIS A 89 5.31 -12.02 -3.16
N SER A 90 4.66 -10.86 -3.19
CA SER A 90 3.25 -10.75 -2.80
C SER A 90 2.29 -10.86 -3.99
N CYS A 91 0.99 -10.94 -3.67
CA CYS A 91 -0.10 -10.87 -4.65
C CYS A 91 -0.75 -9.47 -4.71
N ILE A 92 -0.11 -8.46 -4.11
CA ILE A 92 -0.64 -7.09 -4.07
C ILE A 92 -0.83 -6.59 -5.50
N ARG A 93 -2.01 -6.00 -5.75
CA ARG A 93 -2.42 -5.44 -7.04
C ARG A 93 -2.63 -3.94 -6.98
N LYS A 94 -3.10 -3.45 -5.83
CA LYS A 94 -3.43 -2.05 -5.59
C LYS A 94 -2.89 -1.65 -4.24
N MET A 95 -2.13 -0.55 -4.20
CA MET A 95 -1.61 0.06 -2.99
C MET A 95 -2.10 1.51 -2.92
N ALA A 96 -2.72 1.87 -1.80
CA ALA A 96 -3.26 3.20 -1.56
C ALA A 96 -2.51 3.91 -0.44
N PHE A 97 -2.33 5.21 -0.59
CA PHE A 97 -1.71 6.08 0.41
C PHE A 97 -2.69 7.18 0.81
N ILE A 98 -2.89 7.38 2.11
CA ILE A 98 -3.69 8.48 2.66
C ILE A 98 -2.74 9.50 3.27
N GLU A 99 -2.67 10.69 2.65
CA GLU A 99 -1.77 11.77 3.06
C GLU A 99 -2.56 13.00 3.56
N PRO A 100 -1.98 13.84 4.43
CA PRO A 100 -2.57 15.11 4.79
C PRO A 100 -2.65 16.01 3.55
N GLY A 101 -3.84 16.48 3.20
CA GLY A 101 -4.06 17.26 1.98
C GLY A 101 -3.30 18.59 1.98
N ASP A 102 -2.23 18.67 1.20
CA ASP A 102 -1.76 19.93 0.62
C ASP A 102 -1.73 19.83 -0.91
N LEU A 103 -2.04 20.94 -1.58
CA LEU A 103 -2.15 21.00 -3.04
C LEU A 103 -0.80 20.80 -3.74
N HIS A 104 0.31 20.96 -3.01
CA HIS A 104 1.68 20.87 -3.53
C HIS A 104 2.14 19.41 -3.64
N SER A 105 1.69 18.55 -2.72
CA SER A 105 1.92 17.10 -2.77
C SER A 105 1.38 16.54 -4.09
N LYS A 106 0.21 17.01 -4.57
CA LYS A 106 -0.44 16.47 -5.79
C LYS A 106 0.43 16.47 -7.06
N LEU A 107 1.27 17.48 -7.29
CA LEU A 107 2.15 17.54 -8.46
C LEU A 107 3.41 16.68 -8.30
N ILE A 108 3.93 16.56 -7.07
CA ILE A 108 5.05 15.67 -6.74
C ILE A 108 4.58 14.21 -6.84
N LEU A 109 3.32 13.95 -6.48
CA LEU A 109 2.66 12.66 -6.53
C LEU A 109 2.53 12.12 -7.96
N GLU A 110 2.14 12.96 -8.92
CA GLU A 110 2.04 12.55 -10.33
C GLU A 110 3.41 12.12 -10.90
N ASP A 111 4.48 12.89 -10.64
CA ASP A 111 5.84 12.58 -11.09
C ASP A 111 6.41 11.31 -10.43
N MET A 112 6.14 11.09 -9.14
CA MET A 112 6.52 9.85 -8.46
C MET A 112 5.76 8.63 -8.98
N MET A 113 4.44 8.77 -9.22
CA MET A 113 3.60 7.68 -9.71
C MET A 113 4.00 7.23 -11.12
N ASP A 114 4.32 8.16 -12.02
CA ASP A 114 4.77 7.82 -13.37
C ASP A 114 6.11 7.09 -13.36
N LYS A 115 7.05 7.49 -12.49
CA LYS A 115 8.34 6.80 -12.32
C LYS A 115 8.18 5.42 -11.70
N ALA A 116 7.22 5.24 -10.82
CA ALA A 116 7.02 4.00 -10.07
C ALA A 116 6.21 2.95 -10.84
N ARG A 117 5.42 3.36 -11.85
CA ARG A 117 4.60 2.49 -12.70
C ARG A 117 5.41 1.46 -13.49
N ASP A 118 6.64 1.81 -13.86
CA ASP A 118 7.57 0.90 -14.54
C ASP A 118 8.39 0.02 -13.57
N ILE A 119 8.36 0.33 -12.27
CA ILE A 119 9.20 -0.29 -11.24
C ILE A 119 8.42 -1.35 -10.45
N TYR A 120 7.15 -1.08 -10.12
CA TYR A 120 6.36 -1.96 -9.25
C TYR A 120 5.24 -2.68 -9.99
N PRO A 121 4.97 -3.97 -9.67
CA PRO A 121 3.96 -4.76 -10.36
C PRO A 121 2.52 -4.49 -9.90
N PHE A 122 2.29 -3.43 -9.13
CA PHE A 122 0.98 -3.06 -8.58
C PHE A 122 0.65 -1.59 -8.87
N ALA A 123 -0.64 -1.30 -9.03
CA ALA A 123 -1.12 0.06 -9.16
C ALA A 123 -0.98 0.79 -7.82
N MET A 124 -0.46 2.02 -7.85
CA MET A 124 -0.39 2.90 -6.69
C MET A 124 -1.31 4.10 -6.89
N GLN A 125 -1.96 4.56 -5.82
CA GLN A 125 -2.79 5.76 -5.86
C GLN A 125 -2.86 6.44 -4.48
N PHE A 126 -2.97 7.75 -4.48
CA PHE A 126 -3.08 8.57 -3.27
C PHE A 126 -4.51 9.09 -3.12
N PHE A 127 -5.00 9.17 -1.89
CA PHE A 127 -6.35 9.61 -1.57
C PHE A 127 -6.33 10.53 -0.35
N GLU A 128 -7.30 11.44 -0.27
CA GLU A 128 -7.50 12.29 0.91
C GLU A 128 -8.26 11.54 2.02
N GLU A 129 -9.14 10.62 1.63
CA GLU A 129 -9.99 9.84 2.52
C GLU A 129 -9.83 8.33 2.29
N VAL A 130 -9.87 7.58 3.39
CA VAL A 130 -9.81 6.11 3.39
C VAL A 130 -10.96 5.53 2.57
N GLN A 131 -12.14 6.15 2.59
CA GLN A 131 -13.31 5.64 1.90
C GLN A 131 -13.10 5.55 0.39
N ASP A 132 -12.47 6.56 -0.22
CA ASP A 132 -12.23 6.60 -1.66
C ASP A 132 -11.25 5.49 -2.07
N ALA A 133 -10.24 5.22 -1.24
CA ALA A 133 -9.31 4.11 -1.46
C ALA A 133 -10.02 2.75 -1.41
N LEU A 134 -10.96 2.56 -0.48
CA LEU A 134 -11.72 1.31 -0.37
C LEU A 134 -12.63 1.08 -1.58
N GLU A 135 -13.28 2.13 -2.07
CA GLU A 135 -14.08 2.07 -3.29
C GLU A 135 -13.20 1.68 -4.48
N TRP A 136 -12.03 2.30 -4.62
CA TRP A 136 -11.05 1.95 -5.64
C TRP A 136 -10.56 0.50 -5.55
N PHE A 137 -10.32 -0.05 -4.36
CA PHE A 137 -9.95 -1.47 -4.22
C PHE A 137 -11.04 -2.40 -4.73
N THR A 138 -12.31 -2.06 -4.48
CA THR A 138 -13.47 -2.88 -4.92
C THR A 138 -13.86 -2.67 -6.38
N ASP A 139 -13.38 -1.59 -7.01
CA ASP A 139 -13.65 -1.34 -8.42
C ASP A 139 -12.89 -2.36 -9.28
N THR A 140 -13.65 -3.32 -9.79
CA THR A 140 -13.20 -4.39 -10.69
C THR A 140 -13.42 -4.03 -12.16
N SER A 141 -13.85 -2.79 -12.45
CA SER A 141 -14.20 -2.30 -13.78
C SER A 141 -12.96 -1.97 -14.63
N SER A 142 -12.10 -2.95 -14.92
CA SER A 142 -11.19 -3.04 -16.08
C SER A 142 -9.95 -3.91 -15.78
N ILE A 143 -10.13 -5.22 -15.70
CA ILE A 143 -9.04 -6.15 -16.01
C ILE A 143 -9.35 -6.77 -17.38
N SER A 144 -9.20 -5.97 -18.44
CA SER A 144 -9.10 -6.50 -19.80
C SER A 144 -7.62 -6.75 -20.08
N PHE A 145 -7.15 -7.97 -19.80
CA PHE A 145 -5.86 -8.43 -20.31
C PHE A 145 -5.90 -8.38 -21.84
N HIS A 146 -5.23 -7.41 -22.46
CA HIS A 146 -4.84 -7.54 -23.86
C HIS A 146 -3.73 -8.59 -23.93
N GLN A 147 -4.11 -9.85 -24.12
CA GLN A 147 -3.21 -10.86 -24.66
C GLN A 147 -2.86 -10.46 -26.09
N HIS A 148 -1.69 -9.88 -26.29
CA HIS A 148 -1.12 -9.81 -27.63
C HIS A 148 -0.53 -11.19 -27.94
N PHE A 149 -1.34 -12.05 -28.54
CA PHE A 149 -0.84 -13.19 -29.30
C PHE A 149 -0.25 -12.64 -30.59
N SER A 150 1.08 -12.55 -30.67
CA SER A 150 1.77 -12.45 -31.97
C SER A 150 1.88 -13.86 -32.55
N THR A 151 0.79 -14.31 -33.18
CA THR A 151 0.81 -15.42 -34.14
C THR A 151 1.36 -14.92 -35.48
N GLY A 152 2.49 -15.52 -35.89
CA GLY A 152 2.82 -15.83 -37.29
C GLY A 152 3.50 -14.74 -38.12
N PHE A 153 4.58 -15.12 -38.80
CA PHE A 153 4.74 -15.20 -40.27
C PHE A 153 6.14 -15.82 -40.51
N HIS A 154 6.25 -17.08 -40.96
CA HIS A 154 6.22 -17.56 -42.35
C HIS A 154 7.30 -16.98 -43.26
#